data_AF-A0A8T1X500-F1
#
_entry.id   AF-A0A8T1X500-F1
#
_cell.length_a   1.000
_cell.length_b   1.000
_cell.length_c   1.000
_cell.angle_alpha   90.00
_cell.angle_beta   90.00
_cell.angle_gamma   90.00
#
_symmetry.space_group_name_H-M   'P 1'
#
loop_
_entity.id
_entity.type
_entity.pdbx_description
1 polymer ?
#
loop_
_entity_poly.entity_id
_entity_poly.type
_entity_poly.pdbx_seq_one_letter_code
_entity_poly.pdbx_strand_id
1 'polypeptide(L)'
;MLEKPLGMLDFVEIFQDVMGRLKAMEVPPMGGWSRMVLSQKVTHLAFHRPHSASLAVERRHLLLEYAAPTLFGLLSVDQVLFLLGCLCCERKVLVVSDHVNIVSSCVLALITLLHPLQWAGPVITVLPPRLDELLEAPVPLIAGRVSINSASIKNFSTLERPMRDVIEMNMDQHALHMHDEDLVTYHELKLPECDELVHELEPFSAQLFGKHRDPDFPTVKQDEACKIMCARIHRHIESICLLAMAEKECGMVSGDASPRKRSDRAESETSSCSSSSRSSIAHFGRRSCPMIVEYILRFQETQMFSMFALQAQDAQNERDELDAEHDDSYSEYGEHEDEDNSDDVDEEAYGVDACRNFKSGNFKGRSAEPEAIGVNGVTY
;
A
#
# COMPACT_ATOMS: atom_id res chain seq x y z
N MET A 1 -8.94 7.12 45.72
CA MET A 1 -10.30 6.56 45.94
C MET A 1 -10.88 6.27 44.57
N LEU A 2 -11.23 5.02 44.26
CA LEU A 2 -11.98 4.74 43.03
C LEU A 2 -13.36 5.39 43.18
N GLU A 3 -13.72 6.27 42.25
CA GLU A 3 -15.03 6.91 42.22
C GLU A 3 -16.12 5.83 42.19
N LYS A 4 -17.24 6.07 42.88
CA LYS A 4 -18.40 5.17 42.82
C LYS A 4 -18.77 4.96 41.35
N PRO A 5 -19.06 3.72 40.91
CA PRO A 5 -19.54 3.49 39.55
C PRO A 5 -20.76 4.38 39.30
N LEU A 6 -20.75 5.06 38.15
CA LEU A 6 -21.83 5.93 37.71
C LEU A 6 -23.16 5.17 37.76
N GLY A 7 -24.22 5.84 38.22
CA GLY A 7 -25.56 5.33 38.01
C GLY A 7 -25.84 5.17 36.52
N MET A 8 -26.68 4.21 36.12
CA MET A 8 -26.93 3.96 34.69
C MET A 8 -27.46 5.19 33.95
N LEU A 9 -28.25 6.04 34.62
CA LEU A 9 -28.76 7.29 34.02
C LEU A 9 -27.62 8.29 33.77
N ASP A 10 -26.76 8.51 34.76
CA ASP A 10 -25.58 9.38 34.63
C ASP A 10 -24.62 8.86 33.54
N PHE A 11 -24.45 7.54 33.43
CA PHE A 11 -23.66 6.93 32.37
C PHE A 11 -24.24 7.21 30.98
N VAL A 12 -25.56 7.06 30.80
CA VAL A 12 -26.21 7.30 29.50
C VAL A 12 -26.08 8.77 29.09
N GLU A 13 -26.26 9.70 30.03
CA GLU A 13 -26.10 11.13 29.75
C GLU A 13 -24.66 11.47 29.32
N ILE A 14 -23.66 10.97 30.05
CA ILE A 14 -22.24 11.17 29.70
C ILE A 14 -21.92 10.53 28.35
N PHE A 15 -22.40 9.31 28.11
CA PHE A 15 -22.17 8.61 26.85
C PHE A 15 -22.77 9.37 25.67
N GLN A 16 -24.01 9.83 25.79
CA GLN A 16 -24.67 10.60 24.74
C GLN A 16 -23.98 11.94 24.48
N ASP A 17 -23.55 12.65 25.54
CA ASP A 17 -22.77 13.88 25.40
C ASP A 17 -21.45 13.63 24.66
N VAL A 18 -20.68 12.61 25.07
CA VAL A 18 -19.41 12.24 24.42
C VAL A 18 -19.63 11.88 22.96
N MET A 19 -20.64 11.07 22.65
CA MET A 19 -20.96 10.69 21.27
C MET A 19 -21.44 11.88 20.44
N GLY A 20 -22.18 12.82 21.04
CA GLY A 20 -22.58 14.08 20.41
C GLY A 20 -21.38 14.95 20.04
N ARG A 21 -20.42 15.08 20.97
CA ARG A 21 -19.17 15.83 20.74
C ARG A 21 -18.27 15.13 19.72
N LEU A 22 -18.18 13.81 19.75
CA LEU A 22 -17.45 13.03 18.75
C LEU A 22 -18.05 13.21 17.35
N LYS A 23 -19.37 13.22 17.23
CA LYS A 23 -20.08 13.46 15.95
C LYS A 23 -19.89 14.88 15.43
N ALA A 24 -19.83 15.87 16.30
CA ALA A 24 -19.64 17.28 15.93
C ALA A 24 -18.17 17.63 15.66
N MET A 25 -17.23 16.73 15.95
CA MET A 25 -15.80 16.96 15.76
C MET A 25 -15.46 16.92 14.26
N GLU A 26 -14.85 18.00 13.76
CA GLU A 26 -14.34 18.02 12.40
C GLU A 26 -13.05 17.19 12.28
N VAL A 27 -12.91 16.52 11.14
CA VAL A 27 -11.66 15.85 10.78
C VAL A 27 -10.60 16.93 10.59
N PRO A 28 -9.44 16.85 11.27
CA PRO A 28 -8.44 17.90 11.16
C PRO A 28 -7.91 18.03 9.71
N PRO A 29 -7.40 19.20 9.31
CA PRO A 29 -6.67 19.34 8.05
C PRO A 29 -5.41 18.45 8.07
N MET A 30 -4.83 18.16 6.91
CA MET A 30 -3.60 17.35 6.82
C MET A 30 -2.45 18.03 7.59
N GLY A 31 -1.78 17.30 8.48
CA GLY A 31 -0.79 17.83 9.44
C GLY A 31 -1.40 18.51 10.67
N GLY A 32 -2.72 18.57 10.76
CA GLY A 32 -3.46 19.22 11.85
C GLY A 32 -3.77 18.30 13.02
N TRP A 33 -4.32 18.92 14.07
CA TRP A 33 -4.71 18.25 15.31
C TRP A 33 -6.16 18.57 15.68
N SER A 34 -6.90 17.56 16.11
CA SER A 34 -8.20 17.72 16.77
C SER A 34 -8.10 17.20 18.21
N ARG A 35 -8.69 17.91 19.17
CA ARG A 35 -8.66 17.51 20.59
C ARG A 35 -10.07 17.31 21.10
N MET A 36 -10.30 16.18 21.77
CA MET A 36 -11.55 15.87 22.44
C MET A 36 -11.30 15.54 23.91
N VAL A 37 -12.11 16.11 24.80
CA VAL A 37 -12.05 15.82 26.25
C VAL A 37 -13.10 14.75 26.56
N LEU A 38 -12.73 13.52 26.92
CA LEU A 38 -13.75 12.50 27.21
C LEU A 38 -14.56 12.84 28.47
N SER A 39 -13.90 13.34 29.52
CA SER A 39 -14.52 13.79 30.76
C SER A 39 -13.73 14.96 31.32
N GLN A 40 -14.38 15.88 32.05
CA GLN A 40 -13.72 17.03 32.69
C GLN A 40 -12.59 16.63 33.65
N LYS A 41 -12.59 15.37 34.12
CA LYS A 41 -11.59 14.83 35.06
C LYS A 41 -10.59 13.86 34.40
N VAL A 42 -10.71 13.54 33.11
CA VAL A 42 -9.95 12.44 32.46
C VAL A 42 -9.47 12.82 31.05
N THR A 43 -8.30 12.28 30.70
CA THR A 43 -7.60 12.18 29.40
C THR A 43 -8.15 13.02 28.23
N HIS A 44 -7.35 14.01 27.83
CA HIS A 44 -7.49 14.65 26.53
C HIS A 44 -7.08 13.68 25.43
N LEU A 45 -8.00 13.32 24.55
CA LEU A 45 -7.68 12.64 23.30
C LEU A 45 -7.21 13.68 22.29
N ALA A 46 -6.04 13.46 21.70
CA ALA A 46 -5.51 14.25 20.61
C ALA A 46 -5.39 13.37 19.38
N PHE A 47 -6.06 13.76 18.30
CA PHE A 47 -6.04 13.09 17.01
C PHE A 47 -5.15 13.92 16.08
N HIS A 48 -4.03 13.35 15.67
CA HIS A 48 -3.16 13.93 14.66
C HIS A 48 -3.51 13.34 13.30
N ARG A 49 -3.68 14.20 12.30
CA ARG A 49 -3.77 13.75 10.91
C ARG A 49 -2.40 13.89 10.25
N PRO A 50 -1.77 12.79 9.79
CA PRO A 50 -0.47 12.85 9.12
C PRO A 50 -0.48 13.79 7.90
N HIS A 51 0.67 14.40 7.61
CA HIS A 51 0.86 15.12 6.36
C HIS A 51 1.07 14.09 5.24
N SER A 52 0.29 14.17 4.16
CA SER A 52 0.32 13.23 3.04
C SER A 52 0.10 13.96 1.73
N ALA A 53 0.69 13.48 0.64
CA ALA A 53 0.60 14.14 -0.67
C ALA A 53 -0.83 14.13 -1.25
N SER A 54 -1.64 13.13 -0.90
CA SER A 54 -3.05 13.04 -1.30
C SER A 54 -3.85 12.20 -0.31
N LEU A 55 -5.18 12.30 -0.37
CA LEU A 55 -6.09 11.50 0.45
C LEU A 55 -5.94 9.99 0.17
N ALA A 56 -5.61 9.61 -1.06
CA ALA A 56 -5.39 8.21 -1.44
C ALA A 56 -4.12 7.64 -0.80
N VAL A 57 -3.05 8.45 -0.72
CA VAL A 57 -1.80 8.09 -0.03
C VAL A 57 -2.05 7.98 1.48
N GLU A 58 -2.75 8.95 2.06
CA GLU A 58 -3.11 8.96 3.48
C GLU A 58 -3.91 7.70 3.86
N ARG A 59 -4.99 7.40 3.13
CA ARG A 59 -5.85 6.25 3.38
C ARG A 59 -5.07 4.94 3.35
N ARG A 60 -4.20 4.77 2.36
CA ARG A 60 -3.35 3.59 2.21
C ARG A 60 -2.37 3.45 3.38
N HIS A 61 -1.73 4.55 3.77
CA HIS A 61 -0.79 4.57 4.87
C HIS A 61 -1.45 4.14 6.19
N LEU A 62 -2.58 4.77 6.53
CA LEU A 62 -3.32 4.47 7.76
C LEU A 62 -3.87 3.03 7.77
N LEU A 63 -4.35 2.54 6.63
CA LEU A 63 -4.83 1.16 6.52
C LEU A 63 -3.70 0.15 6.73
N LEU A 64 -2.53 0.35 6.12
CA LEU A 64 -1.39 -0.56 6.29
C LEU A 64 -0.78 -0.46 7.68
N GLU A 65 -0.70 0.72 8.27
CA GLU A 65 -0.25 0.91 9.66
C GLU A 65 -1.10 0.08 10.64
N TYR A 66 -2.42 0.07 10.43
CA TYR A 66 -3.34 -0.74 11.22
C TYR A 66 -3.25 -2.25 10.89
N ALA A 67 -3.25 -2.60 9.60
CA ALA A 67 -3.58 -3.95 9.15
C ALA A 67 -2.36 -4.83 8.85
N ALA A 68 -1.29 -4.27 8.30
CA ALA A 68 -0.14 -5.02 7.81
C ALA A 68 0.66 -5.74 8.92
N PRO A 69 0.82 -5.19 10.15
CA PRO A 69 1.46 -5.93 11.23
C PRO A 69 0.78 -7.27 11.52
N THR A 70 -0.55 -7.31 11.45
CA THR A 70 -1.31 -8.55 11.65
C THR A 70 -1.03 -9.56 10.53
N LEU A 71 -1.03 -9.11 9.28
CA LEU A 71 -0.74 -9.97 8.13
C LEU A 71 0.67 -10.57 8.20
N PHE A 72 1.71 -9.74 8.37
CA PHE A 72 3.11 -10.20 8.40
C PHE A 72 3.48 -10.90 9.70
N GLY A 73 2.73 -10.66 10.78
CA GLY A 73 2.87 -11.41 12.02
C GLY A 73 2.34 -12.84 11.92
N LEU A 74 1.44 -13.12 10.96
CA LEU A 74 0.78 -14.40 10.80
C LEU A 74 1.25 -15.19 9.57
N LEU A 75 1.57 -14.55 8.44
CA LEU A 75 1.95 -15.26 7.21
C LEU A 75 3.42 -15.04 6.86
N SER A 76 4.03 -16.06 6.25
CA SER A 76 5.35 -15.90 5.64
C SER A 76 5.26 -14.96 4.44
N VAL A 77 6.39 -14.37 4.04
CA VAL A 77 6.45 -13.51 2.85
C VAL A 77 5.99 -14.26 1.60
N ASP A 78 6.43 -15.52 1.45
CA ASP A 78 6.02 -16.38 0.33
C ASP A 78 4.49 -16.56 0.26
N GLN A 79 3.84 -16.80 1.40
CA GLN A 79 2.38 -16.91 1.47
C GLN A 79 1.68 -15.59 1.13
N VAL A 80 2.19 -14.46 1.61
CA VAL A 80 1.63 -13.15 1.28
C VAL A 80 1.77 -12.86 -0.21
N LEU A 81 2.94 -13.09 -0.80
CA LEU A 81 3.17 -12.88 -2.23
C LEU A 81 2.34 -13.83 -3.09
N PHE A 82 2.13 -15.07 -2.65
CA PHE A 82 1.24 -16.00 -3.34
C PHE A 82 -0.21 -15.50 -3.35
N LEU A 83 -0.73 -15.02 -2.22
CA LEU A 83 -2.08 -14.44 -2.15
C LEU A 83 -2.20 -13.18 -3.02
N LEU A 84 -1.17 -12.34 -3.03
CA LEU A 84 -1.13 -11.17 -3.91
C LEU A 84 -1.08 -11.58 -5.39
N GLY A 85 -0.37 -12.65 -5.76
CA GLY A 85 -0.41 -13.21 -7.10
C GLY A 85 -1.79 -13.72 -7.50
N CYS A 86 -2.49 -14.42 -6.60
CA CYS A 86 -3.89 -14.83 -6.81
C CYS A 86 -4.79 -13.62 -7.08
N LEU A 87 -4.64 -12.56 -6.27
CA LEU A 87 -5.42 -11.33 -6.42
C LEU A 87 -5.04 -10.58 -7.69
N CYS A 88 -3.76 -10.45 -8.04
CA CYS A 88 -3.31 -9.84 -9.29
C CYS A 88 -3.89 -10.54 -10.52
N CYS A 89 -4.18 -11.84 -10.44
CA CYS A 89 -4.89 -12.61 -11.47
C CYS A 89 -6.42 -12.67 -11.26
N GLU A 90 -6.99 -11.81 -10.43
CA GLU A 90 -8.44 -11.70 -10.16
C GLU A 90 -9.08 -13.03 -9.72
N ARG A 91 -8.37 -13.83 -8.91
CA ARG A 91 -8.93 -15.04 -8.29
C ARG A 91 -9.71 -14.72 -7.02
N LYS A 92 -10.52 -15.68 -6.55
CA LYS A 92 -11.25 -15.52 -5.28
C LYS A 92 -10.38 -15.93 -4.11
N VAL A 93 -10.22 -15.05 -3.14
CA VAL A 93 -9.46 -15.31 -1.92
C VAL A 93 -10.38 -15.23 -0.71
N LEU A 94 -10.48 -16.33 0.04
CA LEU A 94 -11.24 -16.44 1.29
C LEU A 94 -10.25 -16.52 2.46
N VAL A 95 -10.21 -15.47 3.27
CA VAL A 95 -9.39 -15.38 4.49
C VAL A 95 -10.17 -15.93 5.67
N VAL A 96 -9.65 -16.91 6.39
CA VAL A 96 -10.36 -17.59 7.50
C VAL A 96 -9.58 -17.51 8.80
N SER A 97 -10.26 -17.18 9.89
CA SER A 97 -9.72 -17.24 11.25
C SER A 97 -10.85 -17.37 12.28
N ASP A 98 -10.52 -17.79 13.49
CA ASP A 98 -11.41 -17.74 14.66
C ASP A 98 -11.55 -16.32 15.24
N HIS A 99 -10.69 -15.41 14.81
CA HIS A 99 -10.60 -14.04 15.29
C HIS A 99 -11.01 -13.02 14.22
N VAL A 100 -12.12 -12.32 14.45
CA VAL A 100 -12.66 -11.31 13.51
C VAL A 100 -11.67 -10.20 13.16
N ASN A 101 -10.84 -9.77 14.11
CA ASN A 101 -9.82 -8.76 13.90
C ASN A 101 -8.71 -9.25 12.95
N ILE A 102 -8.32 -10.53 13.04
CA ILE A 102 -7.37 -11.13 12.09
C ILE A 102 -7.96 -11.13 10.69
N VAL A 103 -9.20 -11.63 10.56
CA VAL A 103 -9.90 -11.68 9.28
C VAL A 103 -9.99 -10.28 8.64
N SER A 104 -10.52 -9.29 9.37
CA SER A 104 -10.70 -7.94 8.82
C SER A 104 -9.38 -7.27 8.46
N SER A 105 -8.37 -7.39 9.32
CA SER A 105 -7.05 -6.79 9.08
C SER A 105 -6.37 -7.45 7.88
N CYS A 106 -6.36 -8.77 7.77
CA CYS A 106 -5.69 -9.44 6.66
C CYS A 106 -6.36 -9.16 5.31
N VAL A 107 -7.69 -9.10 5.24
CA VAL A 107 -8.41 -8.68 4.01
C VAL A 107 -8.03 -7.25 3.62
N LEU A 108 -8.02 -6.31 4.57
CA LEU A 108 -7.66 -4.91 4.31
C LEU A 108 -6.17 -4.76 3.94
N ALA A 109 -5.27 -5.52 4.57
CA ALA A 109 -3.85 -5.49 4.25
C ALA A 109 -3.60 -5.99 2.83
N LEU A 110 -4.14 -7.15 2.46
CA LEU A 110 -3.97 -7.74 1.12
C LEU A 110 -4.46 -6.80 0.02
N ILE A 111 -5.66 -6.22 0.18
CA ILE A 111 -6.20 -5.30 -0.83
C ILE A 111 -5.39 -4.01 -0.95
N THR A 112 -4.85 -3.52 0.16
CA THR A 112 -4.06 -2.28 0.18
C THR A 112 -2.63 -2.50 -0.33
N LEU A 113 -2.13 -3.73 -0.22
CA LEU A 113 -0.84 -4.16 -0.78
C LEU A 113 -0.86 -4.28 -2.31
N LEU A 114 -2.03 -4.31 -2.98
CA LEU A 114 -2.12 -4.36 -4.44
C LEU A 114 -1.70 -3.07 -5.15
N HIS A 115 -1.52 -1.95 -4.43
CA HIS A 115 -1.09 -0.70 -5.05
C HIS A 115 0.14 -0.90 -5.96
N PRO A 116 0.15 -0.34 -7.18
CA PRO A 116 -0.74 0.71 -7.70
C PRO A 116 -2.08 0.24 -8.27
N LEU A 117 -2.35 -1.07 -8.29
CA LEU A 117 -3.62 -1.60 -8.74
C LEU A 117 -4.75 -1.25 -7.77
N GLN A 118 -5.93 -1.02 -8.32
CA GLN A 118 -7.16 -0.90 -7.56
C GLN A 118 -8.00 -2.15 -7.80
N TRP A 119 -8.42 -2.81 -6.72
CA TRP A 119 -9.24 -4.00 -6.82
C TRP A 119 -10.59 -3.71 -7.47
N ALA A 120 -10.95 -4.49 -8.49
CA ALA A 120 -12.16 -4.31 -9.27
C ALA A 120 -13.37 -5.12 -8.75
N GLY A 121 -13.14 -6.10 -7.88
CA GLY A 121 -14.19 -6.98 -7.34
C GLY A 121 -14.76 -6.52 -6.00
N PRO A 122 -15.70 -7.29 -5.41
CA PRO A 122 -16.18 -7.04 -4.06
C PRO A 122 -15.08 -7.30 -3.01
N VAL A 123 -15.11 -6.52 -1.93
CA VAL A 123 -14.27 -6.69 -0.73
C VAL A 123 -15.21 -6.87 0.45
N ILE A 124 -15.22 -8.06 1.05
CA ILE A 124 -16.11 -8.39 2.16
C ILE A 124 -15.26 -8.80 3.37
N THR A 125 -14.93 -7.85 4.25
CA THR A 125 -14.03 -8.11 5.38
C THR A 125 -14.57 -9.15 6.36
N VAL A 126 -15.89 -9.32 6.46
CA VAL A 126 -16.54 -10.42 7.19
C VAL A 126 -17.79 -10.84 6.42
N LEU A 127 -17.71 -12.00 5.77
CA LEU A 127 -18.78 -12.65 5.03
C LEU A 127 -19.77 -13.29 6.01
N PRO A 128 -21.02 -12.84 6.04
CA PRO A 128 -22.06 -13.51 6.81
C PRO A 128 -22.29 -14.94 6.29
N PRO A 129 -22.55 -15.94 7.16
CA PRO A 129 -22.71 -17.34 6.75
C PRO A 129 -23.85 -17.62 5.75
N ARG A 130 -24.75 -16.65 5.54
CA ARG A 130 -25.89 -16.79 4.62
C ARG A 130 -25.56 -16.36 3.19
N LEU A 131 -24.36 -15.85 2.94
CA LEU A 131 -23.94 -15.28 1.65
C LEU A 131 -22.86 -16.11 0.97
N ASP A 132 -22.82 -17.41 1.25
CA ASP A 132 -21.87 -18.35 0.66
C ASP A 132 -22.04 -18.48 -0.86
N GLU A 133 -23.24 -18.20 -1.37
CA GLU A 133 -23.53 -18.11 -2.81
C GLU A 133 -22.65 -17.09 -3.55
N LEU A 134 -22.09 -16.09 -2.85
CA LEU A 134 -21.15 -15.14 -3.45
C LEU A 134 -19.83 -15.80 -3.87
N LEU A 135 -19.45 -16.92 -3.24
CA LEU A 135 -18.28 -17.70 -3.65
C LEU A 135 -18.53 -18.46 -4.96
N GLU A 136 -19.79 -18.76 -5.27
CA GLU A 136 -20.20 -19.44 -6.51
C GLU A 136 -20.27 -18.48 -7.71
N ALA A 137 -20.38 -17.17 -7.47
CA ALA A 137 -20.46 -16.17 -8.53
C ALA A 137 -19.20 -16.18 -9.43
N PRO A 138 -19.30 -15.96 -10.74
CA PRO A 138 -18.16 -16.05 -11.66
C PRO A 138 -17.22 -14.82 -11.62
N VAL A 139 -17.29 -14.02 -10.56
CA VAL A 139 -16.52 -12.77 -10.43
C VAL A 139 -15.38 -12.91 -9.41
N PRO A 140 -14.28 -12.15 -9.56
CA PRO A 140 -13.27 -12.03 -8.51
C PRO A 140 -13.89 -11.60 -7.19
N LEU A 141 -13.34 -12.08 -6.08
CA LEU A 141 -13.80 -11.74 -4.72
C LEU A 141 -12.66 -11.85 -3.72
N ILE A 142 -12.54 -10.88 -2.82
CA ILE A 142 -11.82 -11.11 -1.56
C ILE A 142 -12.82 -11.05 -0.42
N ALA A 143 -12.87 -12.11 0.38
CA ALA A 143 -13.79 -12.22 1.50
C ALA A 143 -13.08 -12.76 2.73
N GLY A 144 -13.55 -12.34 3.89
CA GLY A 144 -13.12 -12.86 5.18
C GLY A 144 -14.21 -13.71 5.83
N ARG A 145 -13.89 -14.81 6.49
CA ARG A 145 -14.87 -15.64 7.20
C ARG A 145 -14.38 -15.98 8.59
N VAL A 146 -15.24 -15.70 9.57
CA VAL A 146 -14.97 -16.05 10.97
C VAL A 146 -15.46 -17.47 11.23
N SER A 147 -14.59 -18.33 11.76
CA SER A 147 -14.93 -19.70 12.14
C SER A 147 -14.33 -20.08 13.48
N ILE A 148 -15.18 -20.31 14.48
CA ILE A 148 -14.75 -20.60 15.86
C ILE A 148 -13.93 -21.89 16.03
N ASN A 149 -13.80 -22.72 14.99
CA ASN A 149 -13.10 -24.02 15.05
C ASN A 149 -11.82 -24.06 14.19
N SER A 150 -11.46 -22.97 13.49
CA SER A 150 -10.36 -22.98 12.51
C SER A 150 -8.99 -23.26 13.10
N ALA A 151 -8.72 -22.84 14.34
CA ALA A 151 -7.48 -23.16 15.03
C ALA A 151 -7.43 -24.61 15.56
N SER A 152 -8.57 -25.20 15.91
CA SER A 152 -8.64 -26.46 16.66
C SER A 152 -8.67 -27.72 15.80
N ILE A 153 -9.22 -27.64 14.59
CA ILE A 153 -9.41 -28.80 13.70
C ILE A 153 -8.27 -28.81 12.67
N LYS A 154 -7.49 -29.90 12.57
CA LYS A 154 -6.44 -30.01 11.55
C LYS A 154 -7.05 -30.01 10.14
N ASN A 155 -6.41 -29.31 9.20
CA ASN A 155 -6.87 -29.13 7.82
C ASN A 155 -8.31 -28.59 7.77
N PHE A 156 -8.60 -27.59 8.60
CA PHE A 156 -9.93 -27.03 8.68
C PHE A 156 -10.26 -26.21 7.43
N SER A 157 -11.31 -26.61 6.73
CA SER A 157 -11.96 -25.82 5.68
C SER A 157 -13.35 -25.43 6.15
N THR A 158 -13.73 -24.20 5.84
CA THR A 158 -15.09 -23.70 6.04
C THR A 158 -16.05 -24.14 4.95
N LEU A 159 -15.52 -24.66 3.84
CA LEU A 159 -16.31 -25.17 2.73
C LEU A 159 -16.54 -26.67 2.91
N GLU A 160 -17.76 -27.14 2.65
CA GLU A 160 -18.06 -28.58 2.70
C GLU A 160 -17.18 -29.38 1.72
N ARG A 161 -16.81 -28.74 0.61
CA ARG A 161 -15.87 -29.21 -0.39
C ARG A 161 -15.09 -28.02 -0.97
N PRO A 162 -13.80 -28.17 -1.31
CA PRO A 162 -13.06 -27.16 -2.04
C PRO A 162 -13.80 -26.76 -3.32
N MET A 163 -13.92 -25.47 -3.57
CA MET A 163 -14.55 -24.92 -4.77
C MET A 163 -13.47 -24.51 -5.76
N ARG A 164 -13.72 -24.72 -7.06
CA ARG A 164 -12.82 -24.23 -8.12
C ARG A 164 -12.72 -22.71 -8.06
N ASP A 165 -11.53 -22.19 -8.38
CA ASP A 165 -11.17 -20.76 -8.37
C ASP A 165 -11.30 -20.05 -7.01
N VAL A 166 -11.48 -20.81 -5.92
CA VAL A 166 -11.52 -20.29 -4.54
C VAL A 166 -10.30 -20.75 -3.78
N ILE A 167 -9.48 -19.78 -3.36
CA ILE A 167 -8.32 -19.99 -2.51
C ILE A 167 -8.70 -19.66 -1.07
N GLU A 168 -8.78 -20.67 -0.21
CA GLU A 168 -9.03 -20.50 1.21
C GLU A 168 -7.70 -20.47 1.98
N MET A 169 -7.41 -19.36 2.66
CA MET A 169 -6.26 -19.23 3.54
C MET A 169 -6.72 -19.23 5.00
N ASN A 170 -6.38 -20.29 5.73
CA ASN A 170 -6.57 -20.37 7.18
C ASN A 170 -5.40 -19.68 7.89
N MET A 171 -5.69 -18.52 8.47
CA MET A 171 -4.71 -17.66 9.15
C MET A 171 -4.23 -18.23 10.48
N ASP A 172 -5.00 -19.11 11.11
CA ASP A 172 -4.67 -19.69 12.42
C ASP A 172 -3.73 -20.89 12.28
N GLN A 173 -3.82 -21.60 11.15
CA GLN A 173 -3.02 -22.79 10.84
C GLN A 173 -1.93 -22.53 9.80
N HIS A 174 -1.91 -21.33 9.21
CA HIS A 174 -1.04 -20.97 8.08
C HIS A 174 -1.19 -21.96 6.92
N ALA A 175 -2.43 -22.46 6.74
CA ALA A 175 -2.74 -23.55 5.83
C ALA A 175 -3.60 -23.03 4.67
N LEU A 176 -3.25 -23.48 3.47
CA LEU A 176 -3.91 -23.11 2.24
C LEU A 176 -4.72 -24.29 1.71
N HIS A 177 -5.99 -24.05 1.39
CA HIS A 177 -6.89 -25.03 0.80
C HIS A 177 -7.38 -24.52 -0.55
N MET A 178 -7.28 -25.38 -1.56
CA MET A 178 -7.72 -25.13 -2.94
C MET A 178 -8.34 -26.40 -3.49
N HIS A 179 -9.07 -26.28 -4.59
CA HIS A 179 -9.55 -27.43 -5.36
C HIS A 179 -8.36 -28.18 -6.02
N ASP A 180 -8.46 -29.50 -6.16
CA ASP A 180 -7.35 -30.35 -6.66
C ASP A 180 -6.81 -29.91 -8.03
N GLU A 181 -7.68 -29.45 -8.92
CA GLU A 181 -7.28 -28.93 -10.23
C GLU A 181 -6.48 -27.63 -10.14
N ASP A 182 -6.85 -26.75 -9.21
CA ASP A 182 -6.16 -25.47 -9.01
C ASP A 182 -4.81 -25.70 -8.30
N LEU A 183 -4.70 -26.76 -7.49
CA LEU A 183 -3.43 -27.19 -6.91
C LEU A 183 -2.41 -27.65 -7.96
N VAL A 184 -2.85 -28.09 -9.15
CA VAL A 184 -1.92 -28.45 -10.23
C VAL A 184 -1.34 -27.19 -10.88
N THR A 185 -2.16 -26.16 -11.06
CA THR A 185 -1.79 -24.91 -11.77
C THR A 185 -1.37 -23.77 -10.84
N TYR A 186 -1.36 -23.97 -9.52
CA TYR A 186 -1.07 -22.90 -8.54
C TYR A 186 0.26 -22.15 -8.80
N HIS A 187 1.26 -22.84 -9.36
CA HIS A 187 2.55 -22.25 -9.69
C HIS A 187 2.45 -21.14 -10.73
N GLU A 188 1.41 -21.15 -11.56
CA GLU A 188 1.09 -20.09 -12.53
C GLU A 188 0.63 -18.80 -11.84
N LEU A 189 0.13 -18.86 -10.60
CA LEU A 189 -0.31 -17.69 -9.84
C LEU A 189 0.84 -17.00 -9.10
N LYS A 190 2.05 -17.56 -9.11
CA LYS A 190 3.22 -16.93 -8.47
C LYS A 190 3.60 -15.66 -9.23
N LEU A 191 3.84 -14.58 -8.47
CA LEU A 191 4.34 -13.33 -9.02
C LEU A 191 5.71 -13.57 -9.69
N PRO A 192 5.98 -12.96 -10.86
CA PRO A 192 7.30 -12.99 -11.49
C PRO A 192 8.39 -12.55 -10.51
N GLU A 193 9.51 -13.27 -10.44
CA GLU A 193 10.67 -12.92 -9.60
C GLU A 193 10.35 -12.81 -8.09
N CYS A 194 9.30 -13.48 -7.61
CA CYS A 194 8.93 -13.45 -6.20
C CYS A 194 10.03 -13.99 -5.26
N ASP A 195 10.82 -14.96 -5.70
CA ASP A 195 11.87 -15.59 -4.87
C ASP A 195 12.96 -14.59 -4.47
N GLU A 196 13.34 -13.69 -5.38
CA GLU A 196 14.31 -12.62 -5.08
C GLU A 196 13.75 -11.63 -4.05
N LEU A 197 12.47 -11.29 -4.18
CA LEU A 197 11.77 -10.44 -3.22
C LEU A 197 11.64 -11.11 -1.84
N VAL A 198 11.35 -12.41 -1.78
CA VAL A 198 11.32 -13.17 -0.52
C VAL A 198 12.68 -13.10 0.17
N HIS A 199 13.77 -13.33 -0.56
CA HIS A 199 15.13 -13.24 0.00
C HIS A 199 15.48 -11.81 0.45
N GLU A 200 15.07 -10.78 -0.30
CA GLU A 200 15.26 -9.38 0.11
C GLU A 200 14.51 -9.05 1.41
N LEU A 201 13.31 -9.60 1.59
CA LEU A 201 12.43 -9.31 2.72
C LEU A 201 12.65 -10.18 3.96
N GLU A 202 13.42 -11.26 3.84
CA GLU A 202 13.76 -12.18 4.94
C GLU A 202 14.14 -11.46 6.25
N PRO A 203 15.11 -10.53 6.30
CA PRO A 203 15.55 -9.90 7.55
C PRO A 203 14.47 -9.06 8.25
N PHE A 204 13.49 -8.54 7.49
CA PHE A 204 12.37 -7.79 8.04
C PHE A 204 11.26 -8.74 8.50
N SER A 205 10.98 -9.78 7.71
CA SER A 205 9.99 -10.80 8.05
C SER A 205 10.33 -11.56 9.33
N ALA A 206 11.61 -11.84 9.57
CA ALA A 206 12.08 -12.52 10.78
C ALA A 206 11.79 -11.73 12.07
N GLN A 207 11.59 -10.42 11.97
CA GLN A 207 11.23 -9.56 13.12
C GLN A 207 9.73 -9.58 13.42
N LEU A 208 8.89 -9.99 12.46
CA LEU A 208 7.43 -9.92 12.52
C LEU A 208 6.80 -11.29 12.71
N PHE A 209 7.25 -12.27 11.91
CA PHE A 209 6.60 -13.56 11.79
C PHE A 209 6.53 -14.30 13.14
N GLY A 210 5.33 -14.75 13.49
CA GLY A 210 5.06 -15.44 14.76
C GLY A 210 5.02 -14.55 16.01
N LYS A 211 5.20 -13.22 15.87
CA LYS A 211 5.19 -12.26 16.98
C LYS A 211 3.83 -11.62 17.24
N HIS A 212 2.82 -11.93 16.42
CA HIS A 212 1.49 -11.31 16.49
C HIS A 212 0.78 -11.41 17.86
N ARG A 213 1.13 -12.43 18.65
CA ARG A 213 0.55 -12.65 19.99
C ARG A 213 1.28 -11.90 21.11
N ASP A 214 2.39 -11.23 20.81
CA ASP A 214 3.15 -10.48 21.81
C ASP A 214 2.38 -9.20 22.20
N PRO A 215 2.25 -8.88 23.50
CA PRO A 215 1.45 -7.74 23.96
C PRO A 215 1.99 -6.37 23.51
N ASP A 216 3.31 -6.29 23.25
CA ASP A 216 3.99 -5.08 22.79
C ASP A 216 4.10 -5.02 21.25
N PHE A 217 3.43 -5.92 20.53
CA PHE A 217 3.46 -5.97 19.07
C PHE A 217 2.47 -4.98 18.44
N PRO A 218 2.90 -4.20 17.43
CA PRO A 218 4.26 -4.05 16.93
C PRO A 218 5.09 -3.03 17.74
N THR A 219 6.35 -3.35 18.00
CA THR A 219 7.36 -2.37 18.49
C THR A 219 7.72 -1.38 17.37
N VAL A 220 8.36 -0.26 17.72
CA VAL A 220 8.81 0.77 16.73
C VAL A 220 9.65 0.15 15.60
N LYS A 221 10.56 -0.77 15.92
CA LYS A 221 11.39 -1.46 14.91
C LYS A 221 10.57 -2.38 14.00
N GLN A 222 9.57 -3.05 14.57
CA GLN A 222 8.66 -3.93 13.82
C GLN A 222 7.74 -3.11 12.91
N ASP A 223 7.25 -1.97 13.38
CA ASP A 223 6.50 -1.03 12.55
C ASP A 223 7.35 -0.51 11.36
N GLU A 224 8.61 -0.13 11.61
CA GLU A 224 9.55 0.23 10.53
C GLU A 224 9.76 -0.91 9.54
N ALA A 225 9.99 -2.14 10.03
CA ALA A 225 10.13 -3.34 9.19
C ALA A 225 8.86 -3.59 8.34
N CYS A 226 7.67 -3.43 8.93
CA CYS A 226 6.39 -3.56 8.24
C CYS A 226 6.25 -2.53 7.12
N LYS A 227 6.61 -1.27 7.37
CA LYS A 227 6.60 -0.18 6.37
C LYS A 227 7.54 -0.48 5.22
N ILE A 228 8.74 -0.99 5.51
CA ILE A 228 9.72 -1.38 4.48
C ILE A 228 9.16 -2.51 3.62
N MET A 229 8.59 -3.56 4.23
CA MET A 229 7.99 -4.67 3.48
C MET A 229 6.86 -4.20 2.56
N CYS A 230 5.92 -3.38 3.07
CA CYS A 230 4.86 -2.79 2.26
C CYS A 230 5.40 -2.02 1.05
N ALA A 231 6.41 -1.15 1.26
CA ALA A 231 6.98 -0.34 0.20
C ALA A 231 7.67 -1.19 -0.89
N ARG A 232 8.35 -2.28 -0.50
CA ARG A 232 9.00 -3.19 -1.45
C ARG A 232 8.00 -4.02 -2.25
N ILE A 233 6.93 -4.48 -1.61
CA ILE A 233 5.83 -5.17 -2.30
C ILE A 233 5.15 -4.23 -3.31
N HIS A 234 4.84 -2.99 -2.93
CA HIS A 234 4.26 -2.00 -3.85
C HIS A 234 5.16 -1.75 -5.06
N ARG A 235 6.47 -1.55 -4.84
CA ARG A 235 7.43 -1.35 -5.92
C ARG A 235 7.52 -2.57 -6.85
N HIS A 236 7.39 -3.77 -6.31
CA HIS A 236 7.41 -5.00 -7.09
C HIS A 236 6.17 -5.13 -7.98
N ILE A 237 4.97 -4.89 -7.43
CA ILE A 237 3.72 -4.88 -8.21
C ILE A 237 3.76 -3.76 -9.27
N GLU A 238 4.26 -2.58 -8.93
CA GLU A 238 4.48 -1.48 -9.88
C GLU A 238 5.41 -1.92 -11.03
N SER A 239 6.50 -2.61 -10.74
CA SER A 239 7.41 -3.16 -11.76
C SER A 239 6.68 -4.12 -12.70
N ILE A 240 5.84 -5.02 -12.18
CA ILE A 240 5.02 -5.93 -12.99
C ILE A 240 4.06 -5.15 -13.89
N CYS A 241 3.41 -4.10 -13.36
CA CYS A 241 2.52 -3.24 -14.14
C CYS A 241 3.25 -2.55 -15.29
N LEU A 242 4.45 -2.02 -15.04
CA LEU A 242 5.26 -1.35 -16.06
C LEU A 242 5.74 -2.32 -17.15
N LEU A 243 6.12 -3.55 -16.77
CA LEU A 243 6.47 -4.61 -17.73
C LEU A 243 5.27 -4.96 -18.63
N ALA A 244 4.09 -5.12 -18.03
CA ALA A 244 2.87 -5.41 -18.77
C ALA A 244 2.48 -4.27 -19.73
N MET A 245 2.72 -3.00 -19.37
CA MET A 245 2.51 -1.86 -20.27
C MET A 245 3.48 -1.90 -21.47
N ALA A 246 4.77 -2.14 -21.22
CA ALA A 246 5.79 -2.18 -22.26
C ALA A 246 5.55 -3.31 -23.29
N GLU A 247 5.11 -4.48 -22.84
CA GLU A 247 4.79 -5.60 -23.74
C GLU A 247 3.54 -5.32 -24.60
N LYS A 248 2.54 -4.64 -24.04
CA LYS A 248 1.31 -4.23 -24.76
C LYS A 248 1.63 -3.28 -25.93
N GLU A 249 2.52 -2.33 -25.70
CA GLU A 249 2.98 -1.38 -26.74
C GLU A 249 3.79 -2.10 -27.84
N CYS A 250 4.68 -3.02 -27.48
CA CYS A 250 5.47 -3.78 -28.46
C CYS A 250 4.60 -4.69 -29.36
N GLY A 251 3.53 -5.25 -28.81
CA GLY A 251 2.53 -6.03 -29.54
C GLY A 251 1.77 -5.23 -30.61
N MET A 252 1.49 -3.94 -30.35
CA MET A 252 0.79 -3.06 -31.31
C MET A 252 1.67 -2.69 -32.51
N VAL A 253 2.99 -2.61 -32.35
CA VAL A 253 3.93 -2.23 -33.43
C VAL A 253 4.22 -3.41 -34.38
N SER A 254 3.88 -4.64 -33.99
CA SER A 254 4.20 -5.86 -34.75
C SER A 254 3.11 -6.28 -35.77
N GLY A 255 2.05 -5.49 -35.92
CA GLY A 255 0.86 -5.81 -36.74
C GLY A 255 0.95 -5.53 -38.24
N ASP A 256 1.96 -4.82 -38.74
CA ASP A 256 2.12 -4.57 -40.19
C ASP A 256 3.60 -4.43 -40.59
N ALA A 257 4.28 -5.56 -40.73
CA ALA A 257 5.60 -5.58 -41.35
C ALA A 257 5.82 -6.88 -42.15
N SER A 258 5.48 -6.81 -43.44
CA SER A 258 5.94 -7.77 -44.45
C SER A 258 7.48 -7.90 -44.42
N PRO A 259 8.06 -9.10 -44.58
CA PRO A 259 9.48 -9.31 -44.36
C PRO A 259 10.31 -8.76 -45.53
N ARG A 260 10.85 -7.55 -45.39
CA ARG A 260 11.94 -7.07 -46.25
C ARG A 260 13.30 -7.45 -45.66
N LYS A 261 14.04 -8.24 -46.43
CA LYS A 261 15.42 -8.69 -46.20
C LYS A 261 16.31 -7.57 -45.63
N ARG A 262 16.89 -7.80 -44.45
CA ARG A 262 18.01 -7.02 -43.92
C ARG A 262 19.29 -7.41 -44.66
N SER A 263 19.90 -6.44 -45.34
CA SER A 263 21.31 -6.44 -45.69
C SER A 263 22.11 -5.77 -44.58
N ASP A 264 23.21 -6.39 -44.18
CA ASP A 264 24.16 -5.90 -43.19
C ASP A 264 24.68 -4.50 -43.51
N ARG A 265 24.70 -3.62 -42.49
CA ARG A 265 25.77 -2.64 -42.30
C ARG A 265 25.76 -2.13 -40.88
N ALA A 266 26.91 -2.32 -40.24
CA ALA A 266 27.28 -1.74 -38.96
C ALA A 266 27.51 -0.24 -39.14
N GLU A 267 27.02 0.57 -38.22
CA GLU A 267 27.67 1.81 -37.82
C GLU A 267 27.21 2.21 -36.42
N SER A 268 28.20 2.70 -35.69
CA SER A 268 28.25 3.00 -34.28
C SER A 268 27.88 4.44 -34.03
N GLU A 269 26.96 4.71 -33.10
CA GLU A 269 26.88 6.03 -32.44
C GLU A 269 26.64 5.87 -30.95
N THR A 270 27.57 6.46 -30.21
CA THR A 270 27.57 6.69 -28.78
C THR A 270 26.72 7.92 -28.49
N SER A 271 25.66 7.78 -27.69
CA SER A 271 25.04 8.90 -27.00
C SER A 271 24.86 8.57 -25.53
N SER A 272 25.69 9.24 -24.72
CA SER A 272 25.65 9.26 -23.27
C SER A 272 24.59 10.24 -22.81
N CYS A 273 23.48 9.73 -22.25
CA CYS A 273 22.58 10.51 -21.41
C CYS A 273 22.59 9.94 -19.99
N SER A 274 23.20 10.70 -19.09
CA SER A 274 23.23 10.48 -17.65
C SER A 274 21.86 10.75 -17.03
N SER A 275 21.24 9.73 -16.47
CA SER A 275 20.24 9.88 -15.41
C SER A 275 20.41 8.75 -14.38
N SER A 276 21.01 9.13 -13.25
CA SER A 276 21.22 8.25 -12.11
C SER A 276 19.91 8.02 -11.38
N SER A 277 19.17 6.98 -11.77
CA SER A 277 18.23 6.16 -10.94
C SER A 277 17.56 5.02 -11.74
N ARG A 278 18.26 4.42 -12.71
CA ARG A 278 17.71 3.37 -13.61
C ARG A 278 18.26 1.96 -13.36
N SER A 279 18.78 1.66 -12.17
CA SER A 279 19.51 0.40 -11.93
C SER A 279 18.64 -0.85 -11.72
N SER A 280 17.30 -0.78 -11.75
CA SER A 280 16.44 -1.97 -11.60
C SER A 280 15.70 -2.39 -12.88
N ILE A 281 15.49 -1.48 -13.84
CA ILE A 281 14.71 -1.78 -15.06
C ILE A 281 15.59 -2.47 -16.14
N ALA A 282 16.91 -2.37 -16.02
CA ALA A 282 17.84 -2.85 -17.05
C ALA A 282 18.04 -4.39 -17.08
N HIS A 283 17.52 -5.16 -16.11
CA HIS A 283 17.66 -6.63 -16.12
C HIS A 283 16.52 -7.38 -16.82
N PHE A 284 15.37 -6.75 -17.08
CA PHE A 284 14.24 -7.40 -17.75
C PHE A 284 14.38 -7.50 -19.28
N GLY A 285 15.36 -6.83 -19.88
CA GLY A 285 15.50 -6.68 -21.34
C GLY A 285 16.19 -7.81 -22.10
N ARG A 286 16.44 -8.98 -21.51
CA ARG A 286 17.10 -10.09 -22.23
C ARG A 286 16.45 -11.45 -21.93
N ARG A 287 15.50 -11.82 -22.80
CA ARG A 287 14.79 -13.11 -22.84
C ARG A 287 13.97 -13.40 -21.58
N SER A 288 12.78 -12.81 -21.49
CA SER A 288 11.79 -13.17 -20.47
C SER A 288 11.53 -14.68 -20.50
N CYS A 289 11.61 -15.34 -19.34
CA CYS A 289 11.27 -16.75 -19.18
C CYS A 289 9.83 -16.98 -19.69
N PRO A 290 9.52 -18.10 -20.39
CA PRO A 290 8.16 -18.38 -20.88
C PRO A 290 7.09 -18.25 -19.80
N MET A 291 7.40 -18.63 -18.56
CA MET A 291 6.50 -18.51 -17.40
C MET A 291 6.14 -17.04 -17.08
N ILE A 292 7.11 -16.13 -17.23
CA ILE A 292 6.89 -14.70 -16.99
C ILE A 292 5.97 -14.15 -18.08
N VAL A 293 6.23 -14.49 -19.35
CA VAL A 293 5.39 -14.05 -20.48
C VAL A 293 3.95 -14.55 -20.30
N GLU A 294 3.77 -15.81 -19.96
CA GLU A 294 2.43 -16.40 -19.72
C GLU A 294 1.71 -15.74 -18.52
N TYR A 295 2.44 -15.39 -17.46
CA TYR A 295 1.89 -14.61 -16.36
C TYR A 295 1.44 -13.23 -16.81
N ILE A 296 2.29 -12.50 -17.55
CA ILE A 296 1.98 -11.13 -18.01
C ILE A 296 0.76 -11.14 -18.93
N LEU A 297 0.61 -12.12 -19.81
CA LEU A 297 -0.57 -12.26 -20.66
C LEU A 297 -1.86 -12.40 -19.83
N ARG A 298 -1.89 -13.30 -18.84
CA ARG A 298 -3.05 -13.45 -17.95
C ARG A 298 -3.31 -12.19 -17.12
N PHE A 299 -2.26 -11.53 -16.65
CA PHE A 299 -2.36 -10.28 -15.91
C PHE A 299 -2.95 -9.15 -16.75
N GLN A 300 -2.59 -9.06 -18.04
CA GLN A 300 -3.13 -8.06 -18.97
C GLN A 300 -4.63 -8.24 -19.25
N GLU A 301 -5.18 -9.44 -19.10
CA GLU A 301 -6.60 -9.73 -19.26
C GLU A 301 -7.46 -9.25 -18.07
N THR A 302 -6.84 -8.81 -16.98
CA THR A 302 -7.55 -8.40 -15.76
C THR A 302 -8.19 -7.01 -15.87
N GLN A 303 -9.29 -6.81 -15.15
CA GLN A 303 -9.92 -5.50 -15.01
C GLN A 303 -9.02 -4.51 -14.26
N MET A 304 -8.31 -4.98 -13.23
CA MET A 304 -7.35 -4.17 -12.48
C MET A 304 -6.26 -3.58 -13.38
N PHE A 305 -5.65 -4.38 -14.27
CA PHE A 305 -4.65 -3.88 -15.20
C PHE A 305 -5.26 -2.90 -16.21
N SER A 306 -6.46 -3.21 -16.74
CA SER A 306 -7.16 -2.32 -17.67
C SER A 306 -7.43 -0.94 -17.06
N MET A 307 -7.88 -0.89 -15.80
CA MET A 307 -8.10 0.35 -15.06
C MET A 307 -6.78 1.09 -14.77
N PHE A 308 -5.72 0.38 -14.39
CA PHE A 308 -4.40 0.96 -14.19
C PHE A 308 -3.84 1.59 -15.49
N ALA A 309 -3.94 0.88 -16.60
CA ALA A 309 -3.48 1.36 -17.91
C ALA A 309 -4.22 2.63 -18.34
N LEU A 310 -5.54 2.69 -18.11
CA LEU A 310 -6.34 3.87 -18.39
C LEU A 310 -5.91 5.06 -17.52
N GLN A 311 -5.74 4.86 -16.22
CA GLN A 311 -5.27 5.90 -15.30
C GLN A 311 -3.87 6.42 -15.67
N ALA A 312 -2.98 5.53 -16.12
CA ALA A 312 -1.65 5.93 -16.58
C ALA A 312 -1.70 6.76 -17.87
N GLN A 313 -2.63 6.44 -18.78
CA GLN A 313 -2.85 7.20 -20.01
C GLN A 313 -3.46 8.58 -19.72
N ASP A 314 -4.48 8.64 -18.88
CA ASP A 314 -5.12 9.90 -18.47
C ASP A 314 -4.09 10.84 -17.80
N ALA A 315 -3.26 10.30 -16.89
CA ALA A 315 -2.21 11.07 -16.23
C ALA A 315 -1.05 11.48 -17.15
N GLN A 316 -0.91 10.86 -18.32
CA GLN A 316 0.05 11.30 -19.35
C GLN A 316 -0.56 12.42 -20.18
N ASN A 317 -1.82 12.27 -20.60
CA ASN A 317 -2.54 13.30 -21.35
C ASN A 317 -2.63 14.61 -20.57
N GLU A 318 -2.93 14.56 -19.27
CA GLU A 318 -2.97 15.75 -18.40
C GLU A 318 -1.61 16.47 -18.33
N ARG A 319 -0.49 15.74 -18.41
CA ARG A 319 0.86 16.36 -18.42
C ARG A 319 1.15 16.99 -19.77
N ASP A 320 0.81 16.31 -20.85
CA ASP A 320 1.04 16.81 -22.20
C ASP A 320 0.18 18.07 -22.48
N GLU A 321 -1.03 18.16 -21.91
CA GLU A 321 -1.87 19.37 -21.96
C GLU A 321 -1.25 20.55 -21.18
N LEU A 322 -0.75 20.30 -19.97
CA LEU A 322 -0.08 21.34 -19.16
C LEU A 322 1.21 21.86 -19.82
N ASP A 323 1.96 20.97 -20.47
CA ASP A 323 3.17 21.34 -21.20
C ASP A 323 2.84 22.17 -22.46
N ALA A 324 1.73 21.86 -23.15
CA ALA A 324 1.26 22.62 -24.31
C ALA A 324 0.75 24.03 -23.94
N GLU A 325 0.01 24.17 -22.82
CA GLU A 325 -0.43 25.49 -22.31
C GLU A 325 0.75 26.37 -21.88
N HIS A 326 1.84 25.77 -21.40
CA HIS A 326 3.05 26.51 -21.04
C HIS A 326 3.78 27.09 -22.27
N ASP A 327 3.81 26.35 -23.38
CA ASP A 327 4.48 26.76 -24.63
C ASP A 327 3.70 27.88 -25.36
N ASP A 328 2.36 27.83 -25.34
CA ASP A 328 1.52 28.88 -25.94
C ASP A 328 1.67 30.23 -25.22
N SER A 329 1.88 30.23 -23.89
CA SER A 329 2.05 31.46 -23.09
C SER A 329 3.33 32.24 -23.39
N TYR A 330 4.33 31.59 -23.99
CA TYR A 330 5.60 32.22 -24.38
C TYR A 330 5.54 32.82 -25.80
N SER A 331 4.50 32.53 -26.58
CA SER A 331 4.37 32.96 -27.97
C SER A 331 3.63 34.29 -28.17
N GLU A 332 2.93 34.81 -27.15
CA GLU A 332 2.09 36.01 -27.28
C GLU A 332 2.82 37.35 -27.01
N TYR A 333 4.10 37.33 -26.62
CA TYR A 333 4.92 38.53 -26.46
C TYR A 333 6.19 38.48 -27.32
N GLY A 334 6.01 38.56 -28.64
CA GLY A 334 7.15 38.56 -29.56
C GLY A 334 6.84 39.30 -30.85
N GLU A 335 6.68 40.63 -30.79
CA GLU A 335 7.05 41.56 -31.87
C GLU A 335 6.79 43.01 -31.43
N HIS A 336 7.81 43.65 -30.87
CA HIS A 336 8.07 45.09 -31.02
C HIS A 336 9.55 45.35 -30.73
N GLU A 337 10.32 45.51 -31.81
CA GLU A 337 11.60 46.22 -31.78
C GLU A 337 11.34 47.66 -31.30
N ASP A 338 12.17 48.18 -30.38
CA ASP A 338 12.76 49.53 -30.45
C ASP A 338 13.70 49.80 -29.25
N GLU A 339 14.96 50.08 -29.63
CA GLU A 339 15.96 51.02 -29.08
C GLU A 339 16.05 51.36 -27.58
N ASP A 340 17.26 51.13 -27.05
CA ASP A 340 18.03 51.92 -26.07
C ASP A 340 17.27 52.82 -25.08
N ASN A 341 17.31 52.45 -23.79
CA ASN A 341 17.87 53.36 -22.77
C ASN A 341 18.25 52.62 -21.49
N SER A 342 19.45 52.94 -21.02
CA SER A 342 19.99 52.65 -19.71
C SER A 342 19.11 53.20 -18.59
N ASP A 343 18.95 52.44 -17.50
CA ASP A 343 19.18 52.95 -16.14
C ASP A 343 19.23 51.79 -15.14
N ASP A 344 20.29 51.81 -14.33
CA ASP A 344 20.66 50.87 -13.28
C ASP A 344 19.61 50.82 -12.15
N VAL A 345 19.18 49.61 -11.74
CA VAL A 345 18.86 49.29 -10.33
C VAL A 345 19.19 47.84 -10.02
N ASP A 346 19.98 47.66 -8.98
CA ASP A 346 20.59 46.42 -8.50
C ASP A 346 19.61 45.29 -8.09
N GLU A 347 19.87 44.14 -8.69
CA GLU A 347 19.90 42.76 -8.20
C GLU A 347 19.56 42.47 -6.71
N GLU A 348 18.47 41.74 -6.45
CA GLU A 348 18.42 40.74 -5.36
C GLU A 348 17.61 39.51 -5.79
N ALA A 349 18.33 38.40 -5.98
CA ALA A 349 17.86 37.13 -6.51
C ALA A 349 17.10 36.28 -5.47
N TYR A 350 15.90 35.84 -5.84
CA TYR A 350 15.28 34.65 -5.26
C TYR A 350 15.86 33.40 -5.95
N GLY A 351 16.83 32.77 -5.30
CA GLY A 351 17.31 31.44 -5.67
C GLY A 351 16.52 30.35 -4.97
N VAL A 352 15.63 29.69 -5.71
CA VAL A 352 15.18 28.33 -5.39
C VAL A 352 16.30 27.39 -5.82
N ASP A 353 16.95 26.71 -4.88
CA ASP A 353 17.55 25.42 -5.22
C ASP A 353 17.85 24.48 -4.04
N ALA A 354 17.64 23.21 -4.36
CA ALA A 354 18.26 22.00 -3.81
C ALA A 354 17.95 21.56 -2.36
N CYS A 355 17.04 20.59 -2.30
CA CYS A 355 17.24 19.37 -1.53
C CYS A 355 18.69 18.85 -1.65
N ARG A 356 19.42 18.75 -0.53
CA ARG A 356 20.42 17.68 -0.30
C ARG A 356 20.87 17.59 1.16
N ASN A 357 20.85 16.36 1.66
CA ASN A 357 21.70 15.80 2.72
C ASN A 357 21.49 16.29 4.17
N PHE A 358 20.63 15.61 4.91
CA PHE A 358 20.82 15.44 6.36
C PHE A 358 21.58 14.14 6.65
N LYS A 359 22.91 14.25 6.79
CA LYS A 359 23.73 13.32 7.58
C LYS A 359 23.89 13.91 8.98
N SER A 360 23.86 13.00 9.96
CA SER A 360 24.10 13.18 11.39
C SER A 360 24.95 14.40 11.80
N GLY A 361 24.40 15.20 12.72
CA GLY A 361 25.08 16.29 13.40
C GLY A 361 24.52 16.49 14.81
N ASN A 362 25.18 15.83 15.76
CA ASN A 362 25.13 15.97 17.21
C ASN A 362 24.81 17.41 17.72
N PHE A 363 23.72 17.60 18.48
CA PHE A 363 23.53 18.82 19.28
C PHE A 363 23.15 18.49 20.73
N LYS A 364 24.12 18.74 21.62
CA LYS A 364 23.93 18.95 23.06
C LYS A 364 23.02 20.17 23.26
N GLY A 365 21.83 19.95 23.81
CA GLY A 365 20.90 20.99 24.23
C GLY A 365 20.63 20.87 25.73
N ARG A 366 21.02 21.92 26.47
CA ARG A 366 20.95 22.13 27.91
C ARG A 366 19.68 21.63 28.61
N SER A 367 19.94 20.92 29.71
CA SER A 367 19.06 20.70 30.85
C SER A 367 18.51 22.02 31.41
N ALA A 368 17.20 22.14 31.51
CA ALA A 368 16.51 23.06 32.41
C ALA A 368 15.58 22.23 33.30
N GLU A 369 16.00 22.02 34.55
CA GLU A 369 15.19 21.42 35.62
C GLU A 369 14.05 22.39 36.00
N PRO A 370 12.83 21.90 36.28
CA PRO A 370 11.82 22.71 36.94
C PRO A 370 12.04 22.72 38.47
N GLU A 371 12.02 23.92 39.03
CA GLU A 371 12.22 24.25 40.43
C GLU A 371 11.31 23.46 41.38
N ALA A 372 11.94 22.92 42.43
CA ALA A 372 11.27 22.29 43.56
C ALA A 372 10.61 23.36 44.45
N ILE A 373 9.28 23.29 44.56
CA ILE A 373 8.51 24.02 45.57
C ILE A 373 8.70 23.30 46.91
N GLY A 374 9.41 23.94 47.83
CA GLY A 374 9.61 23.48 49.19
C GLY A 374 8.30 23.45 49.97
N VAL A 375 8.00 22.30 50.58
CA VAL A 375 6.99 22.18 51.62
C VAL A 375 7.71 21.85 52.92
N ASN A 376 7.61 22.79 53.85
CA ASN A 376 8.17 22.73 55.20
C ASN A 376 7.64 21.51 55.96
N GLY A 377 8.54 20.86 56.69
CA GLY A 377 8.21 19.83 57.65
C GLY A 377 7.40 20.39 58.83
N VAL A 378 6.45 19.59 59.29
CA VAL A 378 6.03 19.55 60.70
C VAL A 378 5.88 18.08 61.07
N THR A 379 6.76 17.65 61.96
CA THR A 379 6.62 16.49 62.85
C THR A 379 5.37 16.63 63.71
N TYR A 380 4.46 15.65 63.66
CA TYR A 380 4.14 14.67 64.72
C TYR A 380 2.98 13.79 64.29
#